data_AF-A0A2V7VL97-F1
#
_entry.id   AF-A0A2V7VL97-F1
#
_cell.length_a   1.000
_cell.length_b   1.000
_cell.length_c   1.000
_cell.angle_alpha   90.00
_cell.angle_beta   90.00
_cell.angle_gamma   90.00
#
_symmetry.space_group_name_H-M   'P 1'
#
loop_
_entity.id
_entity.type
_entity.pdbx_description
1 polymer ?
#
loop_
_entity_poly.entity_id
_entity_poly.type
_entity_poly.pdbx_seq_one_letter_code
_entity_poly.pdbx_strand_id
1 'polypeptide(L)'
;MERGWARYKTRFETIVIPEALHALRRVWESRAGALLRRRQLDPWSEDGVGREKLLESVLALTAQAGWFVRVDPGWNGHDVRFYGDRWCKADLVTVTENHGGGKGLTRVRLKPAATLFQKALLVLLGYLLVFAWGIRPVAAIAVSPMLLAWVVWLRVSGARLRSVVMASLLAVAERQGMTVVGEPAAFGRRESEGEAGTGLPVPALARMAAPR
;
A
#
# COMPACT_ATOMS: atom_id res chain seq x y z
N MET A 1 29.93 13.84 11.19
CA MET A 1 28.64 13.19 11.56
C MET A 1 27.42 13.77 10.83
N GLU A 2 27.48 14.99 10.29
CA GLU A 2 26.34 15.70 9.69
C GLU A 2 25.74 15.04 8.42
N ARG A 3 26.58 14.47 7.54
CA ARG A 3 26.14 13.84 6.28
C ARG A 3 25.36 12.53 6.48
N GLY A 4 25.56 11.84 7.60
CA GLY A 4 24.81 10.62 7.94
C GLY A 4 23.38 10.95 8.39
N TRP A 5 23.25 12.00 9.21
CA TRP A 5 21.99 12.48 9.75
C TRP A 5 21.06 13.04 8.67
N ALA A 6 21.60 13.79 7.69
CA ALA A 6 20.83 14.33 6.58
C ALA A 6 20.05 13.23 5.82
N ARG A 7 20.70 12.08 5.55
CA ARG A 7 20.05 10.94 4.87
C ARG A 7 18.94 10.30 5.70
N TYR A 8 19.15 10.17 7.01
CA TYR A 8 18.12 9.64 7.90
C TYR A 8 16.95 10.62 8.05
N LYS A 9 17.21 11.92 8.19
CA LYS A 9 16.18 12.97 8.32
C LYS A 9 15.27 13.02 7.11
N THR A 10 15.81 13.01 5.89
CA THR A 10 15.01 12.96 4.66
C THR A 10 14.11 11.73 4.62
N ARG A 11 14.60 10.57 5.07
CA ARG A 11 13.80 9.35 5.18
C ARG A 11 12.65 9.50 6.20
N PHE A 12 12.87 10.21 7.30
CA PHE A 12 11.82 10.46 8.31
C PHE A 12 10.73 11.43 7.87
N GLU A 13 11.03 12.31 6.92
CA GLU A 13 10.11 13.30 6.35
C GLU A 13 9.33 12.74 5.15
N THR A 14 9.89 11.75 4.44
CA THR A 14 9.31 11.20 3.20
C THR A 14 8.52 9.90 3.36
N ILE A 15 8.48 9.30 4.56
CA ILE A 15 7.63 8.15 4.89
C ILE A 15 6.20 8.63 5.18
N VAL A 16 5.54 9.14 4.14
CA VAL A 16 4.14 9.55 4.15
C VAL A 16 3.51 9.10 2.84
N ILE A 17 2.25 8.67 2.88
CA ILE A 17 1.49 8.34 1.67
C ILE A 17 1.11 9.65 0.95
N PRO A 18 1.49 9.85 -0.32
CA PRO A 18 1.11 11.03 -1.08
C PRO A 18 -0.41 11.16 -1.27
N GLU A 19 -0.93 12.40 -1.25
CA GLU A 19 -2.37 12.67 -1.40
C GLU A 19 -2.94 12.20 -2.75
N ALA A 20 -2.13 12.20 -3.81
CA ALA A 20 -2.52 11.66 -5.11
C ALA A 20 -2.95 10.18 -5.03
N LEU A 21 -2.29 9.38 -4.19
CA LEU A 21 -2.63 7.98 -3.99
C LEU A 21 -3.82 7.80 -3.03
N HIS A 22 -4.04 8.75 -2.10
CA HIS A 22 -5.29 8.83 -1.35
C HIS A 22 -6.48 9.18 -2.24
N ALA A 23 -6.32 10.06 -3.22
CA ALA A 23 -7.33 10.35 -4.22
C ALA A 23 -7.65 9.12 -5.07
N LEU A 24 -6.62 8.40 -5.53
CA LEU A 24 -6.78 7.15 -6.26
C LEU A 24 -7.55 6.10 -5.45
N ARG A 25 -7.24 5.98 -4.16
CA ARG A 25 -8.00 5.12 -3.23
C ARG A 25 -9.47 5.50 -3.18
N ARG A 26 -9.82 6.79 -3.10
CA ARG A 26 -11.23 7.23 -3.05
C ARG A 26 -11.99 6.84 -4.33
N VAL A 27 -11.36 6.93 -5.49
CA VAL A 27 -11.94 6.49 -6.77
C VAL A 27 -12.22 4.99 -6.77
N TRP A 28 -11.27 4.18 -6.29
CA TRP A 28 -11.47 2.74 -6.21
C TRP A 28 -12.40 2.31 -5.07
N GLU A 29 -12.56 3.09 -4.00
CA GLU A 29 -13.49 2.78 -2.92
C GLU A 29 -14.95 2.84 -3.42
N SER A 30 -15.29 3.80 -4.28
CA SER A 30 -16.64 3.90 -4.88
C SER A 30 -16.90 2.83 -5.94
N ARG A 31 -15.85 2.37 -6.63
CA ARG A 31 -15.94 1.37 -7.71
C ARG A 31 -15.90 -0.08 -7.21
N ALA A 32 -14.98 -0.37 -6.30
CA ALA A 32 -14.65 -1.72 -5.84
C ALA A 32 -14.02 -1.71 -4.43
N GLY A 33 -14.66 -1.06 -3.45
CA GLY A 33 -14.16 -0.99 -2.07
C GLY A 33 -13.93 -2.36 -1.40
N ALA A 34 -14.61 -3.42 -1.88
CA ALA A 34 -14.36 -4.79 -1.44
C ALA A 34 -12.95 -5.27 -1.78
N LEU A 35 -12.45 -5.00 -2.99
CA LEU A 35 -11.08 -5.33 -3.40
C LEU A 35 -10.03 -4.61 -2.55
N LEU A 36 -10.32 -3.35 -2.19
CA LEU A 36 -9.45 -2.57 -1.31
C LEU A 36 -9.36 -3.13 0.12
N ARG A 37 -10.32 -3.97 0.53
CA ARG A 37 -10.36 -4.68 1.82
C ARG A 37 -9.63 -6.03 1.79
N ARG A 38 -9.31 -6.55 0.61
CA ARG A 38 -8.55 -7.81 0.47
C ARG A 38 -7.08 -7.64 0.86
N ARG A 39 -6.43 -8.78 1.09
CA ARG A 39 -4.97 -8.90 1.24
C ARG A 39 -4.32 -9.56 0.04
N GLN A 40 -5.12 -10.07 -0.89
CA GLN A 40 -4.67 -10.69 -2.12
C GLN A 40 -5.58 -10.27 -3.27
N LEU A 41 -4.98 -10.01 -4.42
CA LEU A 41 -5.65 -9.83 -5.69
C LEU A 41 -5.03 -10.83 -6.65
N ASP A 42 -5.85 -11.37 -7.56
CA ASP A 42 -5.38 -12.28 -8.59
C ASP A 42 -5.68 -11.66 -9.98
N PRO A 43 -4.89 -10.64 -10.42
CA PRO A 43 -4.93 -10.14 -11.78
C PRO A 43 -4.74 -11.23 -12.84
N TRP A 44 -5.61 -11.23 -13.83
CA TRP A 44 -5.60 -12.06 -15.01
C TRP A 44 -5.24 -11.24 -16.24
N SER A 45 -4.34 -11.76 -17.07
CA SER A 45 -3.96 -11.19 -18.36
C SER A 45 -4.23 -12.18 -19.48
N GLU A 46 -4.91 -11.72 -20.53
CA GLU A 46 -5.04 -12.44 -21.80
C GLU A 46 -3.76 -12.30 -22.64
N ASP A 47 -3.11 -11.13 -22.58
CA ASP A 47 -1.94 -10.78 -23.42
C ASP A 47 -0.56 -11.12 -22.82
N GLY A 48 -0.52 -11.99 -21.79
CA GLY A 48 0.74 -12.45 -21.20
C GLY A 48 1.48 -11.43 -20.34
N VAL A 49 0.80 -10.37 -19.92
CA VAL A 49 1.37 -9.40 -19.02
C VAL A 49 1.58 -10.04 -17.63
N GLY A 50 2.85 -10.23 -17.27
CA GLY A 50 3.27 -10.87 -16.02
C GLY A 50 3.50 -9.91 -14.86
N ARG A 51 4.04 -10.46 -13.77
CA ARG A 51 4.46 -9.70 -12.57
C ARG A 51 5.41 -8.55 -12.91
N GLU A 52 6.27 -8.72 -13.91
CA GLU A 52 7.40 -7.84 -14.18
C GLU A 52 6.87 -6.48 -14.62
N LYS A 53 5.93 -6.50 -15.56
CA LYS A 53 5.30 -5.29 -16.09
C LYS A 53 4.38 -4.63 -15.07
N LEU A 54 3.68 -5.45 -14.26
CA LEU A 54 2.87 -4.96 -13.15
C LEU A 54 3.73 -4.22 -12.13
N LEU A 55 4.82 -4.83 -11.67
CA LEU A 55 5.74 -4.26 -10.69
C LEU A 55 6.44 -3.01 -11.24
N GLU A 56 6.93 -3.04 -12.47
CA GLU A 56 7.52 -1.88 -13.15
C GLU A 56 6.56 -0.69 -13.15
N SER A 57 5.30 -0.92 -13.50
CA SER A 57 4.27 0.12 -13.60
C SER A 57 3.83 0.64 -12.24
N VAL A 58 3.78 -0.21 -11.21
CA VAL A 58 3.55 0.20 -9.82
C VAL A 58 4.70 1.06 -9.32
N LEU A 59 5.94 0.65 -9.58
CA LEU A 59 7.12 1.43 -9.19
C LEU A 59 7.14 2.79 -9.89
N ALA A 60 6.83 2.84 -11.19
CA ALA A 60 6.69 4.09 -11.93
C ALA A 60 5.59 4.99 -11.34
N LEU A 61 4.42 4.44 -11.02
CA LEU A 61 3.33 5.18 -10.36
C LEU A 61 3.78 5.73 -9.00
N THR A 62 4.47 4.94 -8.19
CA THR A 62 4.96 5.38 -6.88
C THR A 62 6.04 6.44 -6.97
N ALA A 63 6.96 6.32 -7.95
CA ALA A 63 8.00 7.31 -8.21
C ALA A 63 7.39 8.64 -8.67
N GLN A 64 6.42 8.60 -9.59
CA GLN A 64 5.69 9.78 -10.06
C GLN A 64 4.92 10.48 -8.93
N ALA A 65 4.35 9.72 -8.00
CA ALA A 65 3.66 10.26 -6.83
C ALA A 65 4.61 10.74 -5.71
N GLY A 66 5.92 10.49 -5.83
CA GLY A 66 6.90 10.79 -4.78
C GLY A 66 6.77 9.89 -3.54
N TRP A 67 6.21 8.68 -3.67
CA TRP A 67 6.04 7.77 -2.55
C TRP A 67 7.31 6.96 -2.27
N PHE A 68 7.81 7.02 -1.03
CA PHE A 68 8.96 6.22 -0.62
C PHE A 68 8.61 4.72 -0.53
N VAL A 69 9.18 3.93 -1.44
CA VAL A 69 9.11 2.47 -1.46
C VAL A 69 10.51 1.86 -1.45
N ARG A 70 10.63 0.61 -0.98
CA ARG A 70 11.89 -0.13 -1.03
C ARG A 70 11.72 -1.39 -1.87
N VAL A 71 12.47 -1.47 -2.96
CA VAL A 71 12.54 -2.67 -3.81
C VAL A 71 13.47 -3.69 -3.15
N ASP A 72 13.14 -4.98 -3.28
CA ASP A 72 13.97 -6.06 -2.79
C ASP A 72 15.22 -6.29 -3.67
N PRO A 73 16.41 -6.42 -3.07
CA PRO A 73 17.63 -6.78 -3.81
C PRO A 73 17.74 -8.29 -4.15
N GLY A 74 16.72 -9.10 -3.94
CA GLY A 74 16.69 -10.54 -4.29
C GLY A 74 16.91 -11.50 -3.11
N TRP A 75 16.96 -11.01 -1.87
CA TRP A 75 17.27 -11.81 -0.67
C TRP A 75 16.13 -11.82 0.36
N ASN A 76 15.06 -11.05 0.14
CA ASN A 76 13.93 -11.04 1.05
C ASN A 76 12.72 -11.74 0.42
N GLY A 77 11.83 -12.29 1.25
CA GLY A 77 10.60 -12.96 0.77
C GLY A 77 9.49 -12.01 0.30
N HIS A 78 9.85 -10.85 -0.26
CA HIS A 78 8.93 -9.84 -0.81
C HIS A 78 9.61 -9.09 -1.96
N ASP A 79 8.82 -8.57 -2.89
CA ASP A 79 9.32 -7.83 -4.05
C ASP A 79 9.48 -6.34 -3.75
N VAL A 80 8.47 -5.76 -3.10
CA VAL A 80 8.43 -4.32 -2.80
C VAL A 80 7.85 -4.10 -1.42
N ARG A 81 8.50 -3.26 -0.63
CA ARG A 81 8.03 -2.81 0.68
C ARG A 81 7.52 -1.38 0.59
N PHE A 82 6.25 -1.21 0.94
CA PHE A 82 5.57 0.07 1.03
C PHE A 82 5.59 0.59 2.47
N TYR A 83 5.75 1.90 2.62
CA TYR A 83 5.73 2.58 3.91
C TYR A 83 4.52 3.50 3.99
N GLY A 84 3.66 3.30 4.98
CA GLY A 84 2.53 4.19 5.23
C GLY A 84 2.93 5.38 6.10
N ASP A 85 3.51 5.04 7.25
CA ASP A 85 4.03 5.97 8.22
C ASP A 85 5.17 5.28 9.03
N ARG A 86 5.59 5.89 10.14
CA ARG A 86 6.65 5.35 11.02
C ARG A 86 6.26 4.04 11.72
N TRP A 87 4.98 3.71 11.71
CA TRP A 87 4.36 2.63 12.47
C TRP A 87 3.85 1.50 11.58
N CYS A 88 3.57 1.78 10.31
CA CYS A 88 2.97 0.84 9.38
C CYS A 88 3.78 0.70 8.10
N LYS A 89 4.14 -0.55 7.78
CA LYS A 89 4.70 -0.94 6.48
C LYS A 89 4.03 -2.22 5.99
N ALA A 90 4.10 -2.45 4.70
CA ALA A 90 3.53 -3.63 4.07
C ALA A 90 4.45 -4.17 2.98
N ASP A 91 4.57 -5.49 2.94
CA ASP A 91 5.42 -6.22 2.01
C ASP A 91 4.54 -6.83 0.92
N LEU A 92 4.81 -6.46 -0.33
CA LEU A 92 4.17 -6.98 -1.52
C LEU A 92 4.91 -8.22 -2.00
N VAL A 93 4.17 -9.30 -2.21
CA VAL A 93 4.67 -10.55 -2.77
C VAL A 93 3.82 -10.87 -3.97
N THR A 94 4.45 -11.02 -5.13
CA THR A 94 3.76 -11.44 -6.35
C THR A 94 4.23 -12.82 -6.77
N VAL A 95 3.44 -13.54 -7.57
CA VAL A 95 3.78 -14.79 -8.30
C VAL A 95 2.98 -14.80 -9.60
N THR A 96 3.58 -15.18 -10.72
CA THR A 96 2.85 -15.36 -11.99
C THR A 96 2.77 -16.83 -12.35
N GLU A 97 1.56 -17.32 -12.57
CA GLU A 97 1.23 -18.65 -13.07
C GLU A 97 0.93 -18.53 -14.57
N ASN A 98 1.72 -19.20 -15.40
CA ASN A 98 1.49 -19.25 -16.84
C ASN A 98 0.45 -20.34 -17.14
N HIS A 99 -0.65 -19.96 -17.80
CA HIS A 99 -1.76 -20.86 -18.14
C HIS A 99 -1.76 -21.28 -19.63
N GLY A 100 -0.70 -20.97 -20.37
CA GLY A 100 -0.56 -21.30 -21.78
C GLY A 100 -1.32 -20.34 -22.71
N GLY A 101 -0.96 -20.36 -24.00
CA GLY A 101 -1.58 -19.49 -25.00
C GLY A 101 -1.39 -17.99 -24.75
N GLY A 102 -0.30 -17.60 -24.07
CA GLY A 102 -0.05 -16.23 -23.64
C GLY A 102 -0.86 -15.81 -22.41
N LYS A 103 -1.74 -16.65 -21.85
CA LYS A 103 -2.56 -16.25 -20.70
C LYS A 103 -1.83 -16.47 -19.38
N GLY A 104 -2.02 -15.56 -18.43
CA GLY A 104 -1.33 -15.63 -17.15
C GLY A 104 -2.14 -15.07 -15.99
N LEU A 105 -2.02 -15.74 -14.83
CA LEU A 105 -2.56 -15.27 -13.57
C LEU A 105 -1.43 -14.75 -12.70
N THR A 106 -1.45 -13.47 -12.35
CA THR A 106 -0.49 -12.90 -11.39
C THR A 106 -1.15 -12.78 -10.04
N ARG A 107 -0.76 -13.62 -9.08
CA ARG A 107 -1.18 -13.50 -7.68
C ARG A 107 -0.40 -12.41 -6.99
N VAL A 108 -1.08 -11.50 -6.33
CA VAL A 108 -0.50 -10.36 -5.63
C VAL A 108 -0.98 -10.36 -4.20
N ARG A 109 -0.08 -10.59 -3.24
CA ARG A 109 -0.39 -10.63 -1.81
C ARG A 109 0.33 -9.53 -1.05
N LEU A 110 -0.42 -8.81 -0.23
CA LEU A 110 0.11 -7.81 0.69
C LEU A 110 0.17 -8.37 2.11
N LYS A 111 1.38 -8.40 2.67
CA LYS A 111 1.65 -8.86 4.04
C LYS A 111 1.91 -7.64 4.93
N PRO A 112 1.10 -7.38 5.98
CA PRO A 112 1.43 -6.36 6.95
C PRO A 112 2.73 -6.73 7.68
N ALA A 113 3.62 -5.76 7.88
CA ALA A 113 4.89 -5.99 8.57
C ALA A 113 5.10 -4.93 9.65
N ALA A 114 5.54 -5.35 10.84
CA ALA A 114 5.80 -4.43 11.95
C ALA A 114 7.08 -3.62 11.72
N THR A 115 7.03 -2.31 11.92
CA THR A 115 8.22 -1.45 11.91
C THR A 115 9.07 -1.70 13.16
N LEU A 116 10.34 -1.27 13.13
CA LEU A 116 11.20 -1.34 14.32
C LEU A 116 10.61 -0.52 15.47
N PHE A 117 10.05 0.66 15.19
CA PHE A 117 9.36 1.49 16.18
C PHE A 117 8.18 0.78 16.83
N GLN A 118 7.34 0.12 16.03
CA GLN A 118 6.22 -0.66 16.54
C GLN A 118 6.71 -1.80 17.45
N LYS A 119 7.75 -2.54 17.04
CA LYS A 119 8.32 -3.63 17.86
C LYS A 119 8.92 -3.11 19.17
N ALA A 120 9.74 -2.06 19.11
CA ALA A 120 10.37 -1.46 20.27
C ALA A 120 9.34 -0.92 21.28
N LEU A 121 8.30 -0.25 20.78
CA LEU A 121 7.24 0.26 21.63
C LEU A 121 6.42 -0.87 22.27
N LEU A 122 6.13 -1.95 21.55
CA LEU A 122 5.46 -3.14 22.13
C LEU A 122 6.28 -3.77 23.25
N VAL A 123 7.60 -3.87 23.08
CA VAL A 123 8.51 -4.40 24.12
C VAL A 123 8.53 -3.48 25.33
N LEU A 124 8.72 -2.17 25.14
CA LEU A 124 8.70 -1.18 26.21
C LEU A 124 7.37 -1.23 26.98
N LEU A 125 6.26 -1.30 26.25
CA LEU A 125 4.95 -1.34 26.84
C LEU A 125 4.70 -2.63 27.63
N GLY A 126 5.13 -3.78 27.10
CA GLY A 126 5.07 -5.05 27.82
C GLY A 126 5.86 -4.99 29.12
N TYR A 127 7.06 -4.39 29.09
CA TYR A 127 7.87 -4.19 30.30
C TYR A 127 7.17 -3.30 31.34
N LEU A 128 6.63 -2.16 30.92
CA LEU A 128 5.90 -1.25 31.81
C LEU A 128 4.66 -1.92 32.41
N LEU A 129 3.97 -2.77 31.67
CA LEU A 129 2.80 -3.49 32.15
C LEU A 129 3.17 -4.53 33.22
N VAL A 130 4.24 -5.30 33.00
CA VAL A 130 4.77 -6.24 34.01
C VAL A 130 5.21 -5.50 35.27
N PHE A 131 5.92 -4.38 35.12
CA PHE A 131 6.37 -3.55 36.23
C PHE A 131 5.20 -2.93 37.01
N ALA A 132 4.20 -2.36 36.32
CA ALA A 132 3.00 -1.79 36.94
C ALA A 132 2.20 -2.84 37.70
N TRP A 133 2.10 -4.07 37.15
CA TRP A 133 1.45 -5.20 37.82
C TRP A 133 2.13 -5.56 39.14
N GLY A 134 3.47 -5.48 39.19
CA GLY A 134 4.26 -5.74 40.41
C GLY A 134 4.13 -4.66 41.49
N ILE A 135 3.78 -3.42 41.13
CA ILE A 135 3.64 -2.31 42.08
C ILE A 135 2.19 -2.18 42.57
N ARG A 136 1.24 -1.94 41.65
CA ARG A 136 -0.19 -1.74 41.95
C ARG A 136 -1.04 -2.14 40.74
N PRO A 137 -1.82 -3.24 40.81
CA PRO A 137 -2.58 -3.74 39.66
C PRO A 137 -3.66 -2.75 39.15
N VAL A 138 -4.14 -1.84 40.00
CA VAL A 138 -5.08 -0.77 39.60
C VAL A 138 -4.46 0.18 38.56
N ALA A 139 -3.15 0.40 38.58
CA ALA A 139 -2.47 1.22 37.59
C ALA A 139 -2.54 0.60 36.18
N ALA A 140 -2.57 -0.73 36.07
CA ALA A 140 -2.70 -1.42 34.78
C ALA A 140 -4.07 -1.16 34.12
N ILE A 141 -5.13 -1.06 34.92
CA ILE A 141 -6.48 -0.75 34.43
C ILE A 141 -6.52 0.67 33.83
N ALA A 142 -5.90 1.64 34.51
CA ALA A 142 -5.84 3.03 34.04
C ALA A 142 -5.10 3.20 32.70
N VAL A 143 -4.07 2.39 32.45
CA VAL A 143 -3.28 2.45 31.19
C VAL A 143 -3.97 1.70 30.05
N SER A 144 -4.78 0.69 30.35
CA SER A 144 -5.45 -0.17 29.34
C SER A 144 -6.21 0.56 28.22
N PRO A 145 -7.03 1.62 28.45
CA PRO A 145 -7.73 2.31 27.36
C PRO A 145 -6.76 3.03 26.40
N MET A 146 -5.64 3.57 26.90
CA MET A 146 -4.64 4.23 26.06
C MET A 146 -3.95 3.22 25.13
N LEU A 147 -3.70 2.00 25.62
CA LEU A 147 -3.11 0.93 24.81
C LEU A 147 -4.10 0.43 23.76
N LEU A 148 -5.37 0.28 24.15
CA LEU A 148 -6.42 -0.12 23.23
C LEU A 148 -6.58 0.90 22.10
N ALA A 149 -6.66 2.20 22.43
CA ALA A 149 -6.74 3.27 21.45
C ALA A 149 -5.54 3.26 20.49
N TRP A 150 -4.34 3.05 21.01
CA TRP A 150 -3.13 2.94 20.19
C TRP A 150 -3.13 1.71 19.26
N VAL A 151 -3.55 0.54 19.77
CA VAL A 151 -3.69 -0.68 18.94
C VAL A 151 -4.72 -0.47 17.84
N VAL A 152 -5.87 0.12 18.16
CA VAL A 152 -6.91 0.46 17.17
C VAL A 152 -6.35 1.41 16.11
N TRP A 153 -5.64 2.45 16.53
CA TRP A 153 -5.01 3.41 15.62
C TRP A 153 -4.02 2.72 14.66
N LEU A 154 -3.15 1.83 15.14
CA LEU A 154 -2.25 1.04 14.30
C LEU A 154 -3.00 0.17 13.28
N ARG A 155 -4.11 -0.46 13.70
CA ARG A 155 -4.93 -1.27 12.79
C ARG A 155 -5.56 -0.42 11.70
N VAL A 156 -6.03 0.78 12.04
CA VAL A 156 -6.60 1.74 11.07
C VAL A 156 -5.52 2.26 10.12
N SER A 157 -4.35 2.64 10.62
CA SER A 157 -3.21 3.07 9.78
C SER A 157 -2.75 1.96 8.82
N GLY A 158 -2.66 0.71 9.30
CA GLY A 158 -2.33 -0.44 8.46
C GLY A 158 -3.39 -0.74 7.40
N ALA A 159 -4.69 -0.60 7.74
CA ALA A 159 -5.78 -0.74 6.79
C ALA A 159 -5.77 0.38 5.73
N ARG A 160 -5.42 1.60 6.13
CA ARG A 160 -5.24 2.74 5.21
C ARG A 160 -4.10 2.48 4.22
N LEU A 161 -2.93 2.07 4.70
CA LEU A 161 -1.81 1.69 3.82
C LEU A 161 -2.23 0.61 2.83
N ARG A 162 -2.84 -0.47 3.32
CA ARG A 162 -3.29 -1.59 2.49
C ARG A 162 -4.27 -1.15 1.40
N SER A 163 -5.27 -0.36 1.74
CA SER A 163 -6.25 0.12 0.75
C SER A 163 -5.61 1.03 -0.31
N VAL A 164 -4.63 1.86 0.04
CA VAL A 164 -3.88 2.67 -0.95
C VAL A 164 -3.03 1.80 -1.87
N VAL A 165 -2.32 0.81 -1.33
CA VAL A 165 -1.52 -0.11 -2.15
C VAL A 165 -2.43 -0.90 -3.10
N MET A 166 -3.56 -1.42 -2.61
CA MET A 166 -4.53 -2.13 -3.45
C MET A 166 -5.12 -1.24 -4.54
N ALA A 167 -5.48 0.01 -4.23
CA ALA A 167 -5.98 0.94 -5.24
C ALA A 167 -4.92 1.25 -6.32
N SER A 168 -3.65 1.35 -5.92
CA SER A 168 -2.53 1.54 -6.84
C SER A 168 -2.35 0.33 -7.77
N LEU A 169 -2.45 -0.89 -7.21
CA LEU A 169 -2.39 -2.14 -7.97
C LEU A 169 -3.55 -2.28 -8.95
N LEU A 170 -4.78 -1.98 -8.53
CA LEU A 170 -5.96 -2.03 -9.38
C LEU A 170 -5.87 -1.02 -10.54
N ALA A 171 -5.41 0.21 -10.25
CA ALA A 171 -5.21 1.22 -11.28
C ALA A 171 -4.14 0.83 -12.30
N VAL A 172 -3.06 0.19 -11.85
CA VAL A 172 -2.02 -0.31 -12.76
C VAL A 172 -2.50 -1.52 -13.55
N ALA A 173 -3.18 -2.47 -12.90
CA ALA A 173 -3.79 -3.63 -13.56
C ALA A 173 -4.73 -3.18 -14.68
N GLU A 174 -5.61 -2.20 -14.41
CA GLU A 174 -6.51 -1.63 -15.41
C GLU A 174 -5.75 -0.99 -16.59
N ARG A 175 -4.66 -0.25 -16.33
CA ARG A 175 -3.83 0.35 -17.39
C ARG A 175 -3.11 -0.70 -18.25
N GLN A 176 -2.87 -1.88 -17.71
CA GLN A 176 -2.21 -2.99 -18.38
C GLN A 176 -3.21 -3.97 -19.01
N GLY A 177 -4.50 -3.63 -19.06
CA GLY A 177 -5.53 -4.52 -19.61
C GLY A 177 -5.82 -5.75 -18.76
N MET A 178 -5.35 -5.81 -17.52
CA MET A 178 -5.62 -6.91 -16.60
C MET A 178 -6.96 -6.75 -15.91
N THR A 179 -7.63 -7.86 -15.64
CA THR A 179 -8.86 -7.92 -14.83
C THR A 179 -8.62 -8.73 -13.55
N VAL A 180 -9.38 -8.49 -12.48
CA VAL A 180 -9.23 -9.29 -11.25
C VAL A 180 -10.20 -10.46 -11.26
N VAL A 181 -9.69 -11.67 -11.06
CA VAL A 181 -10.52 -12.88 -10.95
C VAL A 181 -11.56 -12.72 -9.84
N GLY A 182 -12.82 -13.02 -10.16
CA GLY A 182 -13.97 -12.92 -9.26
C GLY A 182 -14.66 -11.55 -9.23
N GLU A 183 -14.04 -10.48 -9.73
CA GLU A 183 -14.66 -9.16 -9.88
C GLU A 183 -14.28 -8.48 -11.23
N PRO A 184 -14.49 -9.13 -12.38
CA PRO A 184 -14.10 -8.55 -13.68
C PRO A 184 -14.89 -7.28 -14.02
N ALA A 185 -16.15 -7.18 -13.58
CA ALA A 185 -17.01 -6.01 -13.79
C ALA A 185 -16.50 -4.73 -13.09
N ALA A 186 -15.56 -4.86 -12.15
CA ALA A 186 -14.87 -3.73 -11.58
C ALA A 186 -13.93 -3.04 -12.58
N PHE A 187 -13.66 -3.62 -13.75
CA PHE A 187 -12.80 -3.10 -14.82
C PHE A 187 -13.68 -2.78 -16.05
N GLY A 188 -13.43 -1.66 -16.77
CA GLY A 188 -14.15 -1.38 -18.04
C GLY A 188 -15.13 -0.19 -18.13
N ARG A 189 -15.27 0.72 -17.15
CA ARG A 189 -16.18 1.90 -17.31
C ARG A 189 -15.58 3.07 -18.10
N ARG A 190 -14.71 2.82 -19.09
CA ARG A 190 -14.16 3.87 -19.99
C ARG A 190 -14.59 3.71 -21.45
N GLU A 191 -15.06 2.54 -21.87
CA GLU A 191 -15.35 2.31 -23.29
C GLU A 191 -16.75 2.78 -23.73
N SER A 192 -17.69 3.00 -22.81
CA SER A 192 -19.05 3.44 -23.15
C SER A 192 -19.24 4.97 -23.22
N GLU A 193 -18.23 5.78 -22.91
CA GLU A 193 -18.31 7.26 -22.93
C GLU A 193 -17.29 7.92 -23.89
N GLY A 194 -16.60 7.12 -24.73
CA GLY A 194 -15.37 7.53 -25.42
C GLY A 194 -15.41 7.61 -26.94
N GLU A 195 -16.57 7.75 -27.59
CA GLU A 195 -16.66 8.22 -28.98
C GLU A 195 -16.82 9.76 -29.01
N ALA A 196 -16.01 10.45 -28.21
CA ALA A 196 -15.77 11.90 -28.29
C ALA A 196 -14.55 12.26 -27.39
N GLY A 197 -13.44 12.66 -28.01
CA GLY A 197 -12.42 13.45 -27.32
C GLY A 197 -11.26 12.68 -26.67
N THR A 198 -10.21 12.50 -27.46
CA THR A 198 -8.79 12.68 -27.14
C THR A 198 -8.41 12.86 -25.65
N GLY A 199 -7.64 11.90 -25.11
CA GLY A 199 -6.74 12.11 -23.98
C GLY A 199 -7.35 11.81 -22.60
N LEU A 200 -6.68 10.92 -21.85
CA LEU A 200 -6.82 10.65 -20.42
C LEU A 200 -7.65 11.69 -19.63
N PRO A 201 -8.65 11.29 -18.79
CA PRO A 201 -8.95 12.10 -17.63
C PRO A 201 -7.72 11.97 -16.72
N VAL A 202 -6.86 12.99 -16.74
CA VAL A 202 -5.85 13.26 -15.73
C VAL A 202 -6.63 13.65 -14.47
N PRO A 203 -6.78 12.80 -13.44
CA PRO A 203 -7.42 13.22 -12.21
C PRO A 203 -6.30 13.70 -11.29
N ALA A 204 -6.33 15.00 -10.98
CA ALA A 204 -5.73 15.59 -9.77
C ALA A 204 -4.19 15.71 -9.63
N LEU A 205 -3.36 15.30 -10.61
CA LEU A 205 -1.90 15.55 -10.55
C LEU A 205 -1.45 16.84 -11.28
N ALA A 206 -2.19 17.30 -12.29
CA ALA A 206 -1.83 18.50 -13.05
C ALA A 206 -2.16 19.84 -12.35
N ARG A 207 -2.91 19.83 -11.24
CA ARG A 207 -3.29 21.06 -10.51
C ARG A 207 -2.29 21.51 -9.44
N MET A 208 -1.20 20.79 -9.22
CA MET A 208 -0.20 21.12 -8.18
C MET A 208 1.12 21.70 -8.72
N ALA A 209 1.25 21.87 -10.04
CA ALA A 209 2.46 22.42 -10.67
C ALA A 209 2.28 23.89 -11.13
N ALA A 210 1.50 24.69 -10.40
CA ALA A 210 1.49 26.13 -10.57
C ALA A 210 2.21 26.77 -9.37
N PRO A 211 3.36 27.43 -9.56
CA PRO A 211 3.97 28.22 -8.51
C PRO A 211 3.06 29.40 -8.18
N ARG A 212 2.84 29.65 -6.88
CA ARG A 212 2.37 30.94 -6.39
C ARG A 212 3.56 31.86 -6.20
#